data_AF-A0A2D6SP65-F1
#
_entry.id   AF-A0A2D6SP65-F1
#
_cell.length_a   1.000
_cell.length_b   1.000
_cell.length_c   1.000
_cell.angle_alpha   90.00
_cell.angle_beta   90.00
_cell.angle_gamma   90.00
#
_symmetry.space_group_name_H-M   'P 1'
#
loop_
_entity.id
_entity.type
_entity.pdbx_description
1 polymer ?
#
loop_
_entity_poly.entity_id
_entity_poly.type
_entity_poly.pdbx_seq_one_letter_code
_entity_poly.pdbx_strand_id
1 'polypeptide(L)'
;MSAEKEIVNFWYNKKGLFTINNIKTSSNRDCGILALKFDKDKVNEVFHIEVSCSITNNISETTKLDKSISRIVDEKFENKNIKNTISSHIKQFSMQKQKIKKIMILGAVPKSRKNEIINKFDEKEVKVIEFENILYDVLDQLDTQYFKNDIIRTLQLTKFLLLSEPTKLAKLLVNDSFSSNSRKEFLSSILEKDEIMKDFKKTNTERLGAILKNSGLKPAELAEMIEHNILNKRTRRLFLDSLMEQQKTRKTTNKTKRVKKLNIPLEKFF
;
A
#
# COMPACT_ATOMS: atom_id res chain seq x y z
N MET A 1 6.03 -0.90 -22.59
CA MET A 1 5.78 -1.66 -21.35
C MET A 1 4.86 -0.82 -20.47
N SER A 2 3.90 -1.42 -19.74
CA SER A 2 2.98 -0.65 -18.88
C SER A 2 3.67 -0.24 -17.57
N ALA A 3 3.12 0.74 -16.86
CA ALA A 3 3.68 1.23 -15.60
C ALA A 3 3.77 0.14 -14.52
N GLU A 4 2.73 -0.70 -14.42
CA GLU A 4 2.68 -1.81 -13.48
C GLU A 4 3.76 -2.85 -13.78
N LYS A 5 3.99 -3.16 -15.06
CA LYS A 5 5.08 -4.07 -15.47
C LYS A 5 6.45 -3.51 -15.10
N GLU A 6 6.68 -2.20 -15.26
CA GLU A 6 7.95 -1.55 -14.87
C GLU A 6 8.17 -1.58 -13.35
N ILE A 7 7.12 -1.41 -12.56
CA ILE A 7 7.19 -1.51 -11.09
C ILE A 7 7.52 -2.94 -10.66
N VAL A 8 6.83 -3.93 -11.24
CA VAL A 8 7.10 -5.36 -10.99
C VAL A 8 8.52 -5.74 -11.42
N ASN A 9 8.95 -5.25 -12.58
CA ASN A 9 10.28 -5.43 -13.11
C ASN A 9 11.35 -4.90 -12.14
N PHE A 10 11.18 -3.67 -11.65
CA PHE A 10 12.06 -3.08 -10.64
C PHE A 10 12.11 -3.91 -9.35
N TRP A 11 10.94 -4.36 -8.86
CA TRP A 11 10.84 -5.17 -7.65
C TRP A 11 11.61 -6.50 -7.74
N TYR A 12 11.50 -7.21 -8.86
CA TYR A 12 12.26 -8.45 -9.07
C TYR A 12 13.77 -8.20 -9.24
N ASN A 13 14.16 -7.13 -9.94
CA ASN A 13 15.56 -6.74 -10.07
C ASN A 13 16.20 -6.42 -8.71
N LYS A 14 15.47 -5.73 -7.83
CA LYS A 14 15.92 -5.47 -6.45
C LYS A 14 16.08 -6.74 -5.61
N LYS A 15 15.35 -7.81 -5.93
CA LYS A 15 15.50 -9.13 -5.30
C LYS A 15 16.63 -9.97 -5.91
N GLY A 16 17.43 -9.40 -6.82
CA GLY A 16 18.56 -10.06 -7.46
C GLY A 16 18.15 -11.01 -8.59
N LEU A 17 16.93 -10.89 -9.13
CA LEU A 17 16.52 -11.64 -10.31
C LEU A 17 16.80 -10.82 -11.56
N PHE A 18 17.25 -11.49 -12.62
CA PHE A 18 17.37 -10.89 -13.94
C PHE A 18 16.06 -11.02 -14.69
N THR A 19 15.54 -9.91 -15.20
CA THR A 19 14.23 -9.86 -15.86
C THR A 19 14.35 -9.67 -17.37
N ILE A 20 13.58 -10.43 -18.14
CA ILE A 20 13.42 -10.30 -19.58
C ILE A 20 11.99 -9.85 -19.85
N ASN A 21 11.85 -8.74 -20.57
CA ASN A 21 10.58 -8.08 -20.83
C ASN A 21 10.29 -7.99 -22.33
N ASN A 22 9.06 -7.60 -22.69
CA ASN A 22 8.62 -7.38 -24.07
C ASN A 22 8.82 -8.59 -24.99
N ILE A 23 8.73 -9.80 -24.43
CA ILE A 23 8.80 -11.03 -25.21
C ILE A 23 7.51 -11.17 -26.03
N LYS A 24 7.66 -11.24 -27.35
CA LYS A 24 6.55 -11.38 -28.29
C LYS A 24 6.49 -12.78 -28.85
N THR A 25 5.30 -13.37 -28.88
CA THR A 25 5.05 -14.60 -29.64
C THR A 25 5.02 -14.32 -31.14
N SER A 26 5.07 -15.38 -31.95
CA SER A 26 4.81 -15.32 -33.40
C SER A 26 3.45 -14.71 -33.77
N SER A 27 2.47 -14.77 -32.86
CA SER A 27 1.17 -14.13 -33.02
C SER A 27 1.11 -12.71 -32.43
N ASN A 28 2.27 -12.06 -32.24
CA ASN A 28 2.43 -10.73 -31.64
C ASN A 28 1.80 -10.56 -30.23
N ARG A 29 1.56 -11.65 -29.51
CA ARG A 29 1.08 -11.60 -28.12
C ARG A 29 2.26 -11.37 -27.20
N ASP A 30 2.02 -10.63 -26.12
CA ASP A 30 3.00 -10.40 -25.06
C ASP A 30 3.01 -11.60 -24.10
N CYS A 31 4.20 -12.13 -23.79
CA CYS A 31 4.42 -13.24 -22.86
C CYS A 31 4.65 -12.81 -21.41
N GLY A 32 4.42 -11.53 -21.08
CA GLY A 32 4.62 -11.03 -19.73
C GLY A 32 6.09 -10.75 -19.43
N ILE A 33 6.49 -11.08 -18.20
CA ILE A 33 7.84 -10.90 -17.68
C ILE A 33 8.42 -12.29 -17.38
N LEU A 34 9.63 -12.57 -17.86
CA LEU A 34 10.40 -13.71 -17.39
C LEU A 34 11.42 -13.22 -16.36
N ALA A 35 11.36 -13.71 -15.13
CA ALA A 35 12.40 -13.45 -14.13
C ALA A 35 13.23 -14.71 -13.91
N LEU A 36 14.55 -14.55 -13.95
CA LEU A 36 15.53 -15.62 -13.84
C LEU A 36 16.37 -15.41 -12.59
N LYS A 37 16.47 -16.45 -11.76
CA LYS A 37 17.37 -16.46 -10.62
C LYS A 37 18.60 -17.29 -10.98
N PHE A 38 19.75 -16.63 -11.01
CA PHE A 38 21.03 -17.26 -11.30
C PHE A 38 21.70 -17.75 -10.01
N ASP A 39 22.33 -18.91 -10.10
CA ASP A 39 23.32 -19.40 -9.15
C ASP A 39 24.63 -19.56 -9.94
N LYS A 40 25.55 -18.61 -9.74
CA LYS A 40 26.72 -18.40 -10.60
C LYS A 40 26.27 -18.25 -12.07
N ASP A 41 26.79 -19.10 -12.97
CA ASP A 41 26.51 -19.01 -14.40
C ASP A 41 25.30 -19.84 -14.85
N LYS A 42 24.57 -20.44 -13.90
CA LYS A 42 23.44 -21.33 -14.21
C LYS A 42 22.14 -20.76 -13.69
N VAL A 43 21.08 -20.92 -14.48
CA VAL A 43 19.72 -20.57 -14.05
C VAL A 43 19.19 -21.67 -13.13
N ASN A 44 18.87 -21.30 -11.90
CA ASN A 44 18.31 -22.19 -10.89
C ASN A 44 16.77 -22.12 -10.87
N GLU A 45 16.21 -20.92 -11.00
CA GLU A 45 14.76 -20.73 -11.00
C GLU A 45 14.31 -19.81 -12.13
N VAL A 46 13.16 -20.15 -12.72
CA VAL A 46 12.50 -19.36 -13.75
C VAL A 46 11.09 -19.05 -13.29
N PHE A 47 10.70 -17.78 -13.42
CA PHE A 47 9.37 -17.30 -13.13
C PHE A 47 8.75 -16.71 -14.40
N HIS A 48 7.60 -17.23 -14.81
CA HIS A 48 6.74 -16.59 -15.81
C HIS A 48 5.69 -15.77 -15.08
N ILE A 49 5.79 -14.45 -15.23
CA ILE A 49 5.00 -13.48 -14.48
C ILE A 49 4.08 -12.73 -15.43
N GLU A 50 2.79 -12.75 -15.12
CA GLU A 50 1.77 -11.98 -15.81
C GLU A 50 1.23 -10.91 -14.88
N VAL A 51 1.22 -9.66 -15.36
CA VAL A 51 0.77 -8.50 -14.60
C VAL A 51 -0.56 -8.05 -15.15
N SER A 52 -1.59 -8.05 -14.30
CA SER A 52 -2.93 -7.66 -14.70
C SER A 52 -3.71 -7.02 -13.57
N CYS A 53 -3.46 -5.73 -13.36
CA CYS A 53 -4.07 -4.95 -12.30
C CYS A 53 -5.54 -4.58 -12.59
N SER A 54 -5.97 -4.56 -13.86
CA SER A 54 -7.34 -4.20 -14.26
C SER A 54 -8.31 -5.38 -14.34
N ILE A 55 -7.83 -6.63 -14.29
CA ILE A 55 -8.67 -7.84 -14.40
C ILE A 55 -9.39 -8.17 -13.08
N THR A 56 -8.96 -7.60 -11.95
CA THR A 56 -9.60 -7.87 -10.66
C THR A 56 -11.09 -7.56 -10.65
N ASN A 57 -11.53 -6.50 -11.34
CA ASN A 57 -12.95 -6.16 -11.48
C ASN A 57 -13.75 -7.24 -12.23
N ASN A 58 -13.15 -7.89 -13.24
CA ASN A 58 -13.81 -8.95 -14.00
C ASN A 58 -13.88 -10.28 -13.24
N ILE A 59 -12.90 -10.57 -12.37
CA ILE A 59 -12.90 -11.79 -11.55
C ILE A 59 -13.86 -11.64 -10.37
N SER A 60 -13.90 -10.46 -9.74
CA SER A 60 -14.65 -10.20 -8.51
C SER A 60 -16.17 -10.29 -8.68
N GLU A 61 -16.69 -9.85 -9.84
CA GLU A 61 -18.12 -9.67 -10.08
C GLU A 61 -18.79 -10.87 -10.77
N THR A 62 -18.02 -11.87 -11.21
CA THR A 62 -18.59 -13.01 -11.93
C THR A 62 -19.08 -14.12 -11.00
N THR A 63 -20.30 -14.60 -11.29
CA THR A 63 -20.91 -15.78 -10.66
C THR A 63 -20.24 -17.10 -11.09
N LYS A 64 -19.34 -17.07 -12.09
CA LYS A 64 -18.63 -18.25 -12.62
C LYS A 64 -17.12 -18.11 -12.48
N LEU A 65 -16.67 -17.97 -11.24
CA LEU A 65 -15.26 -17.72 -10.91
C LEU A 65 -14.30 -18.75 -11.54
N ASP A 66 -14.60 -20.04 -11.41
CA ASP A 66 -13.77 -21.13 -11.92
C ASP A 66 -13.56 -21.06 -13.43
N LYS A 67 -14.61 -20.69 -14.17
CA LYS A 67 -14.55 -20.56 -15.63
C LYS A 67 -13.72 -19.34 -16.04
N SER A 68 -13.88 -18.23 -15.33
CA SER A 68 -13.10 -17.01 -15.54
C SER A 68 -11.61 -17.23 -15.28
N ILE A 69 -11.26 -17.85 -14.14
CA ILE A 69 -9.87 -18.16 -13.78
C ILE A 69 -9.26 -19.16 -14.77
N SER A 70 -9.97 -20.25 -15.09
CA SER A 70 -9.46 -21.24 -16.05
C SER A 70 -9.16 -20.60 -17.41
N ARG A 71 -10.06 -19.74 -17.91
CA ARG A 71 -9.84 -19.01 -19.15
C ARG A 71 -8.60 -18.10 -19.08
N ILE A 72 -8.41 -17.38 -17.98
CA ILE A 72 -7.23 -16.52 -17.80
C ILE A 72 -5.96 -17.36 -17.80
N VAL A 73 -5.95 -18.47 -17.07
CA VAL A 73 -4.81 -19.39 -17.00
C VAL A 73 -4.50 -19.95 -18.39
N ASP A 74 -5.52 -20.36 -19.14
CA ASP A 74 -5.36 -20.92 -20.47
C ASP A 74 -4.80 -19.90 -21.47
N GLU A 75 -5.32 -18.68 -21.44
CA GLU A 75 -4.90 -17.60 -22.33
C GLU A 75 -3.48 -17.11 -22.04
N LYS A 76 -3.09 -17.07 -20.76
CA LYS A 76 -1.85 -16.44 -20.30
C LYS A 76 -0.70 -17.42 -20.08
N PHE A 77 -0.97 -18.63 -19.56
CA PHE A 77 0.06 -19.59 -19.17
C PHE A 77 0.01 -20.88 -20.00
N GLU A 78 -1.17 -21.37 -20.39
CA GLU A 78 -1.27 -22.64 -21.13
C GLU A 78 -1.18 -22.50 -22.65
N ASN A 79 -1.26 -21.28 -23.17
CA ASN A 79 -1.20 -21.01 -24.59
C ASN A 79 0.09 -21.57 -25.23
N LYS A 80 -0.07 -22.44 -26.23
CA LYS A 80 1.05 -23.12 -26.91
C LYS A 80 2.09 -22.16 -27.47
N ASN A 81 1.68 -21.03 -28.04
CA ASN A 81 2.61 -20.06 -28.61
C ASN A 81 3.44 -19.37 -27.52
N ILE A 82 2.81 -19.04 -26.37
CA ILE A 82 3.50 -18.46 -25.22
C ILE A 82 4.51 -19.47 -24.66
N LYS A 83 4.09 -20.71 -24.38
CA LYS A 83 4.98 -21.78 -23.90
C LYS A 83 6.18 -22.02 -24.79
N ASN A 84 5.96 -22.08 -26.11
CA ASN A 84 7.04 -22.31 -27.07
C ASN A 84 8.04 -21.15 -27.10
N THR A 85 7.53 -19.91 -27.07
CA THR A 85 8.35 -18.69 -27.07
C THR A 85 9.16 -18.56 -25.79
N ILE A 86 8.55 -18.83 -24.64
CA ILE A 86 9.24 -18.87 -23.35
C ILE A 86 10.32 -19.96 -23.35
N SER A 87 9.97 -21.17 -23.80
CA SER A 87 10.92 -22.29 -23.87
C SER A 87 12.12 -21.98 -24.77
N SER A 88 11.92 -21.33 -25.93
CA SER A 88 13.04 -20.93 -26.80
C SER A 88 13.93 -19.88 -26.14
N HIS A 89 13.33 -18.89 -25.47
CA HIS A 89 14.09 -17.88 -24.73
C HIS A 89 14.86 -18.45 -23.54
N ILE A 90 14.38 -19.54 -22.94
CA ILE A 90 15.06 -20.14 -21.80
C ILE A 90 16.18 -21.11 -22.25
N LYS A 91 16.01 -21.78 -23.40
CA LYS A 91 17.01 -22.72 -23.95
C LYS A 91 18.41 -22.13 -24.14
N GLN A 92 18.51 -20.80 -24.33
CA GLN A 92 19.80 -20.11 -24.43
C GLN A 92 20.59 -20.09 -23.11
N PHE A 93 19.95 -20.40 -21.97
CA PHE A 93 20.59 -20.42 -20.67
C PHE A 93 20.88 -21.85 -20.18
N SER A 94 22.02 -22.03 -19.52
CA SER A 94 22.36 -23.29 -18.86
C SER A 94 21.50 -23.48 -17.61
N MET A 95 20.54 -24.39 -17.65
CA MET A 95 19.55 -24.57 -16.58
C MET A 95 19.87 -25.77 -15.68
N GLN A 96 19.81 -25.59 -14.36
CA GLN A 96 19.92 -26.69 -13.38
C GLN A 96 18.58 -27.42 -13.14
N LYS A 97 17.46 -26.69 -13.20
CA LYS A 97 16.10 -27.23 -13.01
C LYS A 97 15.13 -26.63 -14.04
N GLN A 98 14.26 -27.46 -14.62
CA GLN A 98 13.35 -27.05 -15.70
C GLN A 98 11.96 -26.59 -15.23
N LYS A 99 11.71 -26.40 -13.93
CA LYS A 99 10.36 -26.00 -13.48
C LYS A 99 10.20 -24.48 -13.57
N ILE A 100 9.39 -24.03 -14.54
CA ILE A 100 8.94 -22.65 -14.66
C ILE A 100 7.80 -22.43 -13.65
N LYS A 101 8.01 -21.52 -12.70
CA LYS A 101 6.99 -21.12 -11.73
C LYS A 101 6.09 -20.06 -12.36
N LYS A 102 4.77 -20.25 -12.29
CA LYS A 102 3.78 -19.29 -12.84
C LYS A 102 3.34 -18.33 -11.74
N ILE A 103 3.38 -17.04 -12.03
CA ILE A 103 2.97 -15.99 -11.12
C ILE A 103 1.98 -15.06 -11.80
N MET A 104 0.83 -14.86 -11.18
CA MET A 104 -0.17 -13.88 -11.58
C MET A 104 -0.15 -12.70 -10.60
N ILE A 105 0.07 -11.49 -11.10
CA ILE A 105 0.01 -10.26 -10.32
C ILE A 105 -1.32 -9.59 -10.60
N LEU A 106 -2.14 -9.47 -9.56
CA LEU A 106 -3.48 -8.90 -9.62
C LEU A 106 -3.54 -7.55 -8.89
N GLY A 107 -4.49 -6.71 -9.24
CA GLY A 107 -4.80 -5.49 -8.47
C GLY A 107 -5.43 -5.82 -7.11
N ALA A 108 -6.19 -4.87 -6.56
CA ALA A 108 -6.95 -5.08 -5.33
C ALA A 108 -7.92 -6.27 -5.49
N VAL A 109 -7.78 -7.30 -4.66
CA VAL A 109 -8.70 -8.44 -4.63
C VAL A 109 -9.75 -8.20 -3.54
N PRO A 110 -11.06 -8.39 -3.80
CA PRO A 110 -12.09 -8.18 -2.78
C PRO A 110 -11.85 -9.05 -1.54
N LYS A 111 -11.80 -8.43 -0.37
CA LYS A 111 -11.52 -9.11 0.91
C LYS A 111 -12.46 -10.30 1.18
N SER A 112 -13.73 -10.17 0.78
CA SER A 112 -14.75 -11.21 0.96
C SER A 112 -14.47 -12.49 0.19
N ARG A 113 -13.78 -12.42 -0.96
CA ARG A 113 -13.53 -13.55 -1.86
C ARG A 113 -12.04 -13.82 -2.10
N LYS A 114 -11.16 -13.12 -1.38
CA LYS A 114 -9.71 -13.19 -1.58
C LYS A 114 -9.16 -14.61 -1.50
N ASN A 115 -9.52 -15.35 -0.45
CA ASN A 115 -9.05 -16.73 -0.26
C ASN A 115 -9.58 -17.67 -1.34
N GLU A 116 -10.84 -17.51 -1.74
CA GLU A 116 -11.45 -18.29 -2.82
C GLU A 116 -10.69 -18.10 -4.13
N ILE A 117 -10.42 -16.84 -4.52
CA ILE A 117 -9.70 -16.49 -5.74
C ILE A 117 -8.28 -17.04 -5.71
N ILE A 118 -7.54 -16.84 -4.61
CA ILE A 118 -6.16 -17.31 -4.47
C ILE A 118 -6.11 -18.84 -4.56
N ASN A 119 -6.98 -19.55 -3.85
CA ASN A 119 -7.01 -21.02 -3.87
C ASN A 119 -7.29 -21.56 -5.28
N LYS A 120 -8.18 -20.92 -6.04
CA LYS A 120 -8.51 -21.35 -7.41
C LYS A 120 -7.36 -21.16 -8.40
N PHE A 121 -6.54 -20.13 -8.24
CA PHE A 121 -5.30 -20.00 -9.01
C PHE A 121 -4.26 -21.03 -8.55
N ASP A 122 -4.16 -21.30 -7.24
CA ASP A 122 -3.21 -22.26 -6.69
C ASP A 122 -3.52 -23.71 -7.13
N GLU A 123 -4.80 -24.09 -7.23
CA GLU A 123 -5.28 -25.35 -7.84
C GLU A 123 -4.78 -25.54 -9.29
N LYS A 124 -4.41 -24.45 -9.97
CA LYS A 124 -3.86 -24.44 -11.34
C LYS A 124 -2.34 -24.25 -11.37
N GLU A 125 -1.68 -24.40 -10.23
CA GLU A 125 -0.24 -24.15 -10.01
C GLU A 125 0.20 -22.72 -10.37
N VAL A 126 -0.69 -21.72 -10.20
CA VAL A 126 -0.39 -20.31 -10.43
C VAL A 126 -0.40 -19.57 -9.11
N LYS A 127 0.75 -19.03 -8.71
CA LYS A 127 0.86 -18.22 -7.50
C LYS A 127 0.31 -16.82 -7.74
N VAL A 128 -0.59 -16.35 -6.88
CA VAL A 128 -1.11 -14.97 -6.94
C VAL A 128 -0.32 -14.06 -6.01
N ILE A 129 0.00 -12.86 -6.49
CA ILE A 129 0.58 -11.77 -5.69
C ILE A 129 -0.24 -10.50 -5.95
N GLU A 130 -0.66 -9.82 -4.90
CA GLU A 130 -1.33 -8.53 -5.04
C GLU A 130 -0.32 -7.42 -5.35
N PHE A 131 -0.65 -6.61 -6.35
CA PHE A 131 0.17 -5.50 -6.82
C PHE A 131 0.36 -4.44 -5.74
N GLU A 132 -0.62 -4.24 -4.85
CA GLU A 132 -0.50 -3.31 -3.72
C GLU A 132 0.69 -3.66 -2.82
N ASN A 133 0.92 -4.94 -2.56
CA ASN A 133 2.05 -5.40 -1.75
C ASN A 133 3.39 -5.12 -2.46
N ILE A 134 3.44 -5.33 -3.78
CA ILE A 134 4.62 -5.01 -4.60
C ILE A 134 4.87 -3.50 -4.59
N LEU A 135 3.82 -2.70 -4.77
CA LEU A 135 3.93 -1.25 -4.78
C LEU A 135 4.42 -0.72 -3.44
N TYR A 136 3.92 -1.26 -2.33
CA TYR A 136 4.39 -0.95 -0.99
C TYR A 136 5.88 -1.26 -0.82
N ASP A 137 6.31 -2.49 -1.14
CA ASP A 137 7.72 -2.90 -1.07
C ASP A 137 8.62 -1.98 -1.91
N VAL A 138 8.19 -1.64 -3.12
CA VAL A 138 8.94 -0.76 -4.01
C VAL A 138 9.05 0.63 -3.38
N LEU A 139 7.93 1.22 -2.96
CA LEU A 139 7.91 2.54 -2.35
C LEU A 139 8.80 2.60 -1.11
N ASP A 140 8.79 1.59 -0.24
CA ASP A 140 9.63 1.56 0.96
C ASP A 140 11.12 1.66 0.61
N GLN A 141 11.55 0.91 -0.42
CA GLN A 141 12.93 0.84 -0.90
C GLN A 141 13.41 2.08 -1.68
N LEU A 142 12.53 2.98 -2.11
CA LEU A 142 12.97 4.19 -2.83
C LEU A 142 13.70 5.13 -1.87
N ASP A 143 14.99 5.31 -2.11
CA ASP A 143 15.85 6.30 -1.45
C ASP A 143 15.91 7.59 -2.28
N THR A 144 16.88 8.47 -2.02
CA THR A 144 17.06 9.75 -2.75
C THR A 144 17.97 9.62 -3.99
N GLN A 145 18.45 8.41 -4.32
CA GLN A 145 19.34 8.21 -5.46
C GLN A 145 18.63 8.46 -6.78
N TYR A 146 19.41 8.78 -7.82
CA TYR A 146 18.84 8.96 -9.14
C TYR A 146 18.45 7.61 -9.77
N PHE A 147 17.15 7.42 -10.00
CA PHE A 147 16.64 6.30 -10.79
C PHE A 147 16.42 6.74 -12.24
N LYS A 148 17.07 6.04 -13.18
CA LYS A 148 16.92 6.30 -14.62
C LYS A 148 15.52 5.96 -15.17
N ASN A 149 14.81 5.04 -14.52
CA ASN A 149 13.47 4.64 -14.94
C ASN A 149 12.45 5.72 -14.51
N ASP A 150 11.82 6.38 -15.49
CA ASP A 150 10.91 7.51 -15.25
C ASP A 150 9.71 7.15 -14.36
N ILE A 151 9.20 5.92 -14.44
CA ILE A 151 8.08 5.46 -13.61
C ILE A 151 8.53 5.33 -12.16
N ILE A 152 9.69 4.71 -11.93
CA ILE A 152 10.28 4.59 -10.59
C ILE A 152 10.67 5.97 -10.04
N ARG A 153 11.23 6.84 -10.89
CA ARG A 153 11.53 8.23 -10.53
C ARG A 153 10.28 9.01 -10.17
N THR A 154 9.17 8.81 -10.88
CA THR A 154 7.88 9.42 -10.57
C THR A 154 7.35 8.92 -9.24
N LEU A 155 7.43 7.62 -8.94
CA LEU A 155 7.06 7.08 -7.64
C LEU A 155 7.94 7.64 -6.52
N GLN A 156 9.24 7.77 -6.75
CA GLN A 156 10.19 8.36 -5.81
C GLN A 156 9.84 9.82 -5.52
N LEU A 157 9.64 10.62 -6.57
CA LEU A 157 9.21 12.02 -6.43
C LEU A 157 7.87 12.11 -5.70
N THR A 158 6.92 11.22 -6.01
CA THR A 158 5.63 11.17 -5.32
C THR A 158 5.82 10.85 -3.84
N LYS A 159 6.63 9.85 -3.50
CA LYS A 159 6.98 9.52 -2.10
C LYS A 159 7.53 10.74 -1.37
N PHE A 160 8.59 11.36 -1.88
CA PHE A 160 9.24 12.48 -1.18
C PHE A 160 8.42 13.78 -1.23
N LEU A 161 7.68 14.06 -2.29
CA LEU A 161 6.82 15.23 -2.37
C LEU A 161 5.63 15.11 -1.40
N LEU A 162 5.04 13.91 -1.26
CA LEU A 162 4.00 13.67 -0.26
C LEU A 162 4.56 13.75 1.17
N LEU A 163 5.79 13.26 1.40
CA LEU A 163 6.46 13.42 2.69
C LEU A 163 6.75 14.90 3.03
N SER A 164 7.18 15.68 2.04
CA SER A 164 7.39 17.13 2.18
C SER A 164 6.09 17.92 2.31
N GLU A 165 4.96 17.34 1.88
CA GLU A 165 3.62 17.91 2.03
C GLU A 165 2.68 17.01 2.87
N PRO A 166 2.88 16.97 4.21
CA PRO A 166 2.11 16.14 5.15
C PRO A 166 0.59 16.23 4.99
N THR A 167 0.08 17.40 4.59
CA THR A 167 -1.34 17.68 4.39
C THR A 167 -1.92 16.97 3.16
N LYS A 168 -1.17 16.89 2.06
CA LYS A 168 -1.59 16.14 0.86
C LYS A 168 -1.45 14.64 1.07
N LEU A 169 -0.39 14.22 1.77
CA LEU A 169 -0.20 12.82 2.16
C LEU A 169 -1.34 12.32 3.06
N ALA A 170 -1.70 13.07 4.11
CA ALA A 170 -2.80 12.72 5.00
C ALA A 170 -4.14 12.58 4.24
N LYS A 171 -4.42 13.46 3.27
CA LYS A 171 -5.62 13.36 2.43
C LYS A 171 -5.62 12.09 1.56
N LEU A 172 -4.48 11.73 0.97
CA LEU A 172 -4.36 10.50 0.16
C LEU A 172 -4.49 9.23 1.01
N LEU A 173 -3.98 9.26 2.24
CA LEU A 173 -4.12 8.14 3.18
C LEU A 173 -5.53 8.02 3.78
N VAL A 174 -6.34 9.08 3.76
CA VAL A 174 -7.75 9.04 4.16
C VAL A 174 -8.63 8.42 3.07
N ASN A 175 -8.24 8.54 1.79
CA ASN A 175 -8.94 7.88 0.70
C ASN A 175 -8.68 6.36 0.71
N ASP A 176 -9.64 5.56 0.23
CA ASP A 176 -9.63 4.07 0.24
C ASP A 176 -8.51 3.41 -0.60
N SER A 177 -7.49 4.17 -1.00
CA SER A 177 -6.38 3.72 -1.85
C SER A 177 -5.43 2.73 -1.17
N PHE A 178 -5.48 2.60 0.16
CA PHE A 178 -4.67 1.64 0.92
C PHE A 178 -5.51 0.87 1.93
N SER A 179 -5.22 -0.43 2.07
CA SER A 179 -5.73 -1.25 3.17
C SER A 179 -5.27 -0.71 4.53
N SER A 180 -6.06 -0.93 5.59
CA SER A 180 -5.74 -0.47 6.96
C SER A 180 -4.38 -0.94 7.46
N ASN A 181 -4.00 -2.21 7.19
CA ASN A 181 -2.70 -2.75 7.59
C ASN A 181 -1.55 -2.08 6.83
N SER A 182 -1.66 -2.01 5.50
CA SER A 182 -0.63 -1.39 4.65
C SER A 182 -0.44 0.09 5.00
N ARG A 183 -1.52 0.77 5.38
CA ARG A 183 -1.50 2.14 5.89
C ARG A 183 -0.76 2.27 7.22
N LYS A 184 -0.99 1.34 8.16
CA LYS A 184 -0.30 1.31 9.46
C LYS A 184 1.20 1.09 9.27
N GLU A 185 1.59 0.10 8.49
CA GLU A 185 3.00 -0.23 8.21
C GLU A 185 3.72 0.92 7.48
N PHE A 186 3.05 1.56 6.51
CA PHE A 186 3.59 2.73 5.81
C PHE A 186 3.79 3.93 6.74
N LEU A 187 2.83 4.22 7.61
CA LEU A 187 2.95 5.33 8.56
C LEU A 187 4.06 5.08 9.58
N SER A 188 4.19 3.84 10.07
CA SER A 188 5.27 3.45 10.97
C SER A 188 6.64 3.67 10.33
N SER A 189 6.87 3.22 9.09
CA SER A 189 8.17 3.36 8.42
C SER A 189 8.53 4.82 8.08
N ILE A 190 7.53 5.68 7.91
CA ILE A 190 7.72 7.12 7.69
C ILE A 190 8.10 7.83 8.99
N LEU A 191 7.41 7.51 10.08
CA LEU A 191 7.60 8.17 11.38
C LEU A 191 8.89 7.76 12.09
N GLU A 192 9.50 6.63 11.70
CA GLU A 192 10.82 6.19 12.18
C GLU A 192 11.99 6.99 11.60
N LYS A 193 11.77 7.80 10.55
CA LYS A 193 12.85 8.60 9.93
C LYS A 193 12.95 9.98 10.58
N ASP A 194 14.02 10.18 11.34
CA ASP A 194 14.30 11.41 12.12
C ASP A 194 14.24 12.71 11.31
N GLU A 195 14.68 12.69 10.05
CA GLU A 195 14.63 13.86 9.17
C GLU A 195 13.20 14.26 8.80
N ILE A 196 12.35 13.26 8.52
CA ILE A 196 10.94 13.47 8.20
C ILE A 196 10.23 13.99 9.45
N MET A 197 10.53 13.43 10.63
CA MET A 197 9.98 13.90 11.90
C MET A 197 10.36 15.35 12.22
N LYS A 198 11.55 15.82 11.82
CA LYS A 198 11.95 17.23 12.00
C LYS A 198 11.11 18.17 11.16
N ASP A 199 10.80 17.81 9.92
CA ASP A 199 9.94 18.63 9.05
C ASP A 199 8.45 18.49 9.39
N PHE A 200 8.01 17.31 9.82
CA PHE A 200 6.65 17.08 10.33
C PHE A 200 6.36 17.91 11.59
N LYS A 201 7.32 18.01 12.53
CA LYS A 201 7.22 18.81 13.77
C LYS A 201 7.08 20.32 13.53
N LYS A 202 7.51 20.84 12.37
CA LYS A 202 7.33 22.25 12.00
C LYS A 202 5.89 22.56 11.56
N THR A 203 5.10 21.55 11.22
CA THR A 203 3.73 21.71 10.73
C THR A 203 2.72 21.50 11.86
N ASN A 204 2.04 22.60 12.21
CA ASN A 204 0.87 22.75 13.09
C ASN A 204 0.40 21.50 13.88
N THR A 205 0.64 21.52 15.20
CA THR A 205 0.43 20.45 16.19
C THR A 205 -0.98 19.83 16.23
N GLU A 206 -2.03 20.60 15.90
CA GLU A 206 -3.41 20.09 15.84
C GLU A 206 -3.61 19.03 14.74
N ARG A 207 -2.84 19.12 13.65
CA ARG A 207 -2.96 18.23 12.49
C ARG A 207 -2.29 16.88 12.72
N LEU A 208 -1.22 16.87 13.51
CA LEU A 208 -0.57 15.64 13.99
C LEU A 208 -1.57 14.81 14.81
N GLY A 209 -2.34 15.48 15.66
CA GLY A 209 -3.41 14.86 16.45
C GLY A 209 -4.48 14.19 15.59
N ALA A 210 -4.87 14.80 14.46
CA ALA A 210 -5.88 14.22 13.56
C ALA A 210 -5.36 12.97 12.82
N ILE A 211 -4.11 12.96 12.38
CA ILE A 211 -3.48 11.80 11.72
C ILE A 211 -3.35 10.63 12.71
N LEU A 212 -2.89 10.92 13.93
CA LEU A 212 -2.76 9.91 14.99
C LEU A 212 -4.11 9.39 15.50
N LYS A 213 -5.16 10.22 15.45
CA LYS A 213 -6.53 9.80 15.79
C LYS A 213 -7.14 8.86 14.74
N ASN A 214 -6.74 9.00 13.48
CA ASN A 214 -7.27 8.22 12.36
C ASN A 214 -6.41 7.00 11.99
N SER A 215 -5.24 6.82 12.59
CA SER A 215 -4.33 5.69 12.32
C SER A 215 -4.78 4.36 12.94
N GLY A 216 -5.86 4.35 13.73
CA GLY A 216 -6.37 3.15 14.39
C GLY A 216 -5.43 2.58 15.46
N LEU A 217 -4.43 3.35 15.90
CA LEU A 217 -3.51 2.96 16.98
C LEU A 217 -4.27 2.87 18.31
N LYS A 218 -3.99 1.81 19.08
CA LYS A 218 -4.52 1.70 20.44
C LYS A 218 -3.92 2.82 21.30
N PRO A 219 -4.67 3.38 22.28
CA PRO A 219 -4.19 4.47 23.11
C PRO A 219 -2.85 4.20 23.81
N ALA A 220 -2.60 2.95 24.21
CA ALA A 220 -1.33 2.55 24.83
C ALA A 220 -0.15 2.55 23.83
N GLU A 221 -0.34 1.99 22.63
CA GLU A 221 0.66 1.98 21.55
C GLU A 221 1.00 3.40 21.10
N LEU A 222 -0.01 4.27 21.05
CA LEU A 222 0.16 5.68 20.71
C LEU A 222 0.94 6.44 21.79
N ALA A 223 0.65 6.18 23.07
CA ALA A 223 1.35 6.79 24.19
C ALA A 223 2.83 6.39 24.21
N GLU A 224 3.13 5.12 23.96
CA GLU A 224 4.49 4.60 23.88
C GLU A 224 5.27 5.23 22.71
N MET A 225 4.66 5.32 21.52
CA MET A 225 5.23 6.04 20.37
C MET A 225 5.52 7.51 20.66
N ILE A 226 4.59 8.21 21.32
CA ILE A 226 4.75 9.62 21.66
C ILE A 226 5.88 9.79 22.69
N GLU A 227 5.92 8.93 23.70
CA GLU A 227 6.90 8.98 24.79
C GLU A 227 8.32 8.69 24.30
N HIS A 228 8.51 7.65 23.49
CA HIS A 228 9.83 7.17 23.11
C HIS A 228 10.36 7.78 21.81
N ASN A 229 9.51 8.03 20.82
CA ASN A 229 9.96 8.38 19.47
C ASN A 229 9.68 9.85 19.11
N ILE A 230 8.67 10.48 19.72
CA ILE A 230 8.25 11.84 19.33
C ILE A 230 8.78 12.91 20.28
N LEU A 231 8.68 12.70 21.60
CA LEU A 231 9.07 13.68 22.61
C LEU A 231 10.48 13.44 23.13
N ASN A 232 11.30 14.50 23.16
CA ASN A 232 12.61 14.44 23.82
C ASN A 232 12.45 14.71 25.34
N LYS A 233 13.51 14.49 26.11
CA LYS A 233 13.48 14.59 27.58
C LYS A 233 12.96 15.95 28.10
N ARG A 234 13.17 17.04 27.35
CA ARG A 234 12.73 18.40 27.70
C ARG A 234 11.24 18.63 27.39
N THR A 235 10.77 18.19 26.22
CA THR A 235 9.36 18.32 25.84
C THR A 235 8.47 17.28 26.51
N ARG A 236 9.01 16.12 26.88
CA ARG A 236 8.31 15.11 27.69
C ARG A 236 7.87 15.66 29.04
N ARG A 237 8.76 16.38 29.73
CA ARG A 237 8.42 17.02 31.01
C ARG A 237 7.29 18.04 30.86
N LEU A 238 7.37 18.93 29.86
CA LEU A 238 6.32 19.91 29.58
C LEU A 238 4.98 19.27 29.19
N PHE A 239 5.02 18.16 28.45
CA PHE A 239 3.82 17.40 28.08
C PHE A 239 3.16 16.74 29.29
N LEU A 240 3.95 16.09 30.15
CA LEU A 240 3.46 15.51 31.40
C LEU A 240 2.94 16.59 32.36
N ASP A 241 3.66 17.71 32.48
CA ASP A 241 3.22 18.85 33.29
C ASP A 241 1.87 19.40 32.78
N SER A 242 1.68 19.51 31.46
CA SER A 242 0.40 19.90 30.84
C SER A 242 -0.73 18.87 31.01
N LEU A 243 -0.41 17.58 31.10
CA LEU A 243 -1.38 16.50 31.36
C LEU A 243 -1.80 16.48 32.83
N MET A 244 -0.86 16.80 33.72
CA MET A 244 -1.04 16.86 35.17
C MET A 244 -1.62 18.19 35.64
N GLU A 245 -1.52 19.26 34.84
CA GLU A 245 -2.35 20.46 34.93
C GLU A 245 -3.80 20.11 34.57
N GLN A 246 -4.48 19.41 35.47
CA GLN A 246 -5.94 19.34 35.44
C GLN A 246 -6.45 20.78 35.52
N GLN A 247 -7.17 21.23 34.47
CA GLN A 247 -7.86 22.51 34.46
C GLN A 247 -8.62 22.63 35.79
N LYS A 248 -8.26 23.64 36.61
CA LYS A 248 -8.97 23.96 37.85
C LYS A 248 -10.46 23.95 37.53
N THR A 249 -11.16 22.91 37.97
CA THR A 249 -12.58 22.72 37.72
C THR A 249 -13.28 23.97 38.24
N ARG A 250 -13.80 24.79 37.32
CA ARG A 250 -14.63 25.94 37.69
C ARG A 250 -15.80 25.38 38.48
N LYS A 251 -15.82 25.61 39.80
CA LYS A 251 -16.98 25.33 40.65
C LYS A 251 -18.19 25.99 40.00
N THR A 252 -19.09 25.20 39.47
CA THR A 252 -20.38 25.65 38.97
C THR A 252 -21.22 26.13 40.16
N THR A 253 -21.19 27.44 40.43
CA THR A 253 -22.21 28.05 41.28
C THR A 253 -23.55 27.97 40.53
N ASN A 254 -24.43 27.08 40.97
CA ASN A 254 -25.82 27.00 40.52
C ASN A 254 -26.51 28.35 40.73
N LYS A 255 -26.62 29.18 39.69
CA LYS A 255 -27.56 30.30 39.66
C LYS A 255 -28.95 29.75 39.39
N THR A 256 -29.73 29.56 40.45
CA THR A 256 -31.18 29.40 40.37
C THR A 256 -31.78 30.61 39.64
N LYS A 257 -32.32 30.38 38.45
CA LYS A 257 -33.10 31.37 37.70
C LYS A 257 -34.39 31.67 38.46
N ARG A 258 -34.48 32.83 39.12
CA ARG A 258 -35.76 33.42 39.52
C ARG A 258 -36.48 33.91 38.26
N VAL A 259 -37.56 33.23 37.89
CA VAL A 259 -38.52 33.69 36.88
C VAL A 259 -39.21 34.95 37.43
N LYS A 260 -39.01 36.12 36.81
CA LYS A 260 -39.82 37.31 37.06
C LYS A 260 -41.15 37.14 36.33
N LYS A 261 -42.25 37.00 37.07
CA LYS A 261 -43.62 37.13 36.55
C LYS A 261 -43.81 38.56 36.04
N LEU A 262 -44.09 38.73 34.75
CA LEU A 262 -44.60 39.98 34.17
C LEU A 262 -46.10 40.08 34.51
N ASN A 263 -46.47 40.98 35.41
CA ASN A 263 -47.86 41.39 35.60
C ASN A 263 -48.21 42.41 34.51
N ILE A 264 -48.98 41.99 33.51
CA ILE A 264 -49.66 42.89 32.58
C ILE A 264 -51.12 42.98 33.06
N PRO A 265 -51.63 44.17 33.46
CA PRO A 265 -53.03 44.32 33.85
C PRO A 265 -54.00 44.11 32.68
N LEU A 266 -55.06 43.34 32.92
CA LEU A 266 -56.10 42.91 31.97
C LEU A 266 -57.18 43.99 31.70
N GLU A 267 -56.80 45.26 31.57
CA GLU A 267 -57.73 46.37 31.25
C GLU A 267 -57.58 46.89 29.80
N LYS A 268 -56.98 46.09 28.91
CA LYS A 268 -56.90 46.41 27.47
C LYS A 268 -57.50 45.36 26.55
N PHE A 269 -58.36 44.49 27.08
CA PHE A 269 -59.02 43.46 26.27
C PHE A 269 -60.55 43.38 26.42
N PHE A 270 -61.20 44.32 27.11
CA PHE A 270 -62.64 44.57 27.01
C PHE A 270 -62.92 46.07 27.15
#